data_AF-H2FTI6-F1
#
_entry.id   AF-H2FTI6-F1
#
_cell.length_a   1.000
_cell.length_b   1.000
_cell.length_c   1.000
_cell.angle_alpha   90.00
_cell.angle_beta   90.00
_cell.angle_gamma   90.00
#
_symmetry.space_group_name_H-M   'P 1'
#
loop_
_entity.id
_entity.type
_entity.pdbx_description
1 polymer ?
#
loop_
_entity_poly.entity_id
_entity_poly.type
_entity_poly.pdbx_seq_one_letter_code
_entity_poly.pdbx_strand_id
1 'polypeptide(L)'
;MEKRNPVSPPAENPVPPAPSAACGRAELGPIFARLLMLQQSTAQACEAGQWGWLSELDKQLKKALEELAPYRHQLNARQRDLLQRFAEQYRAQWSRVRLQAEALDSQLDQLRQQHQGTLAYDWVSQLEDEA
;
A
#
# COMPACT_ATOMS: atom_id res chain seq x y z
N MET A 1 -60.79 -59.36 3.33
CA MET A 1 -60.31 -58.88 2.01
C MET A 1 -60.43 -57.37 2.03
N GLU A 2 -59.55 -56.67 1.30
CA GLU A 2 -59.34 -55.21 1.29
C GLU A 2 -58.48 -54.65 2.42
N LYS A 3 -57.47 -53.79 2.24
CA LYS A 3 -56.61 -53.41 1.10
C LYS A 3 -55.44 -52.67 1.78
N ARG A 4 -54.21 -53.18 1.70
CA ARG A 4 -53.01 -52.50 2.21
C ARG A 4 -52.64 -51.36 1.24
N ASN A 5 -52.59 -50.13 1.75
CA ASN A 5 -51.93 -49.00 1.11
C ASN A 5 -50.71 -48.62 1.95
N PRO A 6 -49.47 -48.85 1.50
CA PRO A 6 -48.31 -48.16 2.04
C PRO A 6 -48.19 -46.79 1.35
N VAL A 7 -48.39 -45.71 2.11
CA VAL A 7 -48.05 -44.36 1.68
C VAL A 7 -46.52 -44.24 1.68
N SER A 8 -45.94 -44.20 0.48
CA SER A 8 -44.54 -43.79 0.26
C SER A 8 -44.36 -42.33 0.68
N PRO A 9 -43.27 -41.95 1.37
CA PRO A 9 -42.87 -40.56 1.46
C PRO A 9 -42.35 -40.07 0.10
N PRO A 10 -42.65 -38.82 -0.29
CA PRO A 10 -42.22 -38.27 -1.56
C PRO A 10 -40.71 -38.06 -1.60
N ALA A 11 -40.16 -38.29 -2.80
CA ALA A 11 -38.77 -38.20 -3.16
C ALA A 11 -38.09 -36.93 -2.62
N GLU A 12 -36.92 -37.15 -2.00
CA GLU A 12 -35.89 -36.16 -1.75
C GLU A 12 -35.68 -35.32 -3.02
N ASN A 13 -35.96 -34.01 -2.92
CA ASN A 13 -35.53 -33.06 -3.94
C ASN A 13 -34.01 -33.21 -4.09
N PRO A 14 -33.46 -33.44 -5.30
CA PRO A 14 -32.02 -33.43 -5.48
C PRO A 14 -31.53 -32.03 -5.14
N VAL A 15 -30.84 -31.91 -4.00
CA VAL A 15 -30.09 -30.72 -3.64
C VAL A 15 -29.14 -30.44 -4.81
N PRO A 16 -29.21 -29.27 -5.47
CA PRO A 16 -28.25 -28.97 -6.52
C PRO A 16 -26.85 -28.97 -5.89
N PRO A 17 -25.85 -29.62 -6.51
CA PRO A 17 -24.50 -29.60 -6.00
C PRO A 17 -24.05 -28.15 -5.86
N ALA A 18 -23.57 -27.80 -4.66
CA ALA A 18 -23.02 -26.50 -4.37
C ALA A 18 -21.95 -26.16 -5.44
N PRO A 19 -21.93 -24.93 -5.99
CA PRO A 19 -20.96 -24.55 -7.00
C PRO A 19 -19.55 -24.59 -6.39
N SER A 20 -18.85 -25.71 -6.62
CA SER A 20 -17.46 -25.95 -6.20
C SER A 20 -16.45 -25.19 -7.07
N ALA A 21 -16.79 -23.96 -7.48
CA ALA A 21 -15.94 -23.06 -8.25
C ALA A 21 -15.56 -21.78 -7.45
N ALA A 22 -15.95 -21.68 -6.18
CA ALA A 22 -15.77 -20.47 -5.38
C ALA A 22 -14.41 -20.38 -4.65
N CYS A 23 -13.61 -21.46 -4.55
CA CYS A 23 -12.39 -21.45 -3.74
C CYS A 23 -11.30 -20.48 -4.21
N GLY A 24 -11.17 -20.19 -5.51
CA GLY A 24 -10.14 -19.25 -6.01
C GLY A 24 -10.51 -17.76 -5.90
N ARG A 25 -11.80 -17.42 -5.80
CA ARG A 25 -12.27 -16.01 -5.73
C ARG A 25 -12.25 -15.45 -4.31
N ALA A 26 -12.43 -16.30 -3.30
CA ALA A 26 -12.47 -15.89 -1.90
C ALA A 26 -11.10 -15.44 -1.37
N GLU A 27 -10.00 -15.99 -1.89
CA GLU A 27 -8.64 -15.75 -1.40
C GLU A 27 -8.03 -14.43 -1.90
N LEU A 28 -8.47 -13.93 -3.07
CA LEU A 28 -7.97 -12.68 -3.65
C LEU A 28 -8.56 -11.42 -3.04
N GLY A 29 -9.81 -11.47 -2.57
CA GLY A 29 -10.52 -10.34 -1.98
C GLY A 29 -9.73 -9.67 -0.84
N PRO A 30 -9.26 -10.43 0.16
CA PRO A 30 -8.45 -9.90 1.26
C PRO A 30 -7.15 -9.22 0.81
N ILE A 31 -6.47 -9.77 -0.22
CA ILE A 31 -5.23 -9.18 -0.75
C ILE A 31 -5.51 -7.81 -1.38
N PHE A 32 -6.57 -7.71 -2.20
CA PHE A 32 -6.96 -6.43 -2.79
C PHE A 32 -7.46 -5.42 -1.76
N ALA A 33 -8.18 -5.85 -0.73
CA ALA A 33 -8.57 -4.97 0.38
C ALA A 33 -7.33 -4.41 1.10
N ARG A 34 -6.33 -5.27 1.35
CA ARG A 34 -5.06 -4.86 1.95
C ARG A 34 -4.30 -3.87 1.06
N LEU A 35 -4.24 -4.12 -0.26
CA LEU A 35 -3.62 -3.18 -1.20
C LEU A 35 -4.29 -1.81 -1.18
N LEU A 36 -5.62 -1.76 -1.15
CA LEU A 36 -6.37 -0.49 -1.05
C LEU A 36 -6.08 0.25 0.26
N MET A 37 -6.04 -0.47 1.39
CA MET A 37 -5.68 0.13 2.69
C MET A 37 -4.25 0.68 2.66
N LEU A 38 -3.29 -0.10 2.15
CA LEU A 38 -1.91 0.33 2.02
C LEU A 38 -1.78 1.57 1.12
N GLN A 39 -2.53 1.63 0.01
CA GLN A 39 -2.58 2.80 -0.87
C GLN A 39 -3.01 4.07 -0.12
N GLN A 40 -4.07 3.95 0.67
CA GLN A 40 -4.60 5.07 1.46
C GLN A 40 -3.64 5.49 2.57
N SER A 41 -3.06 4.52 3.29
CA SER A 41 -2.06 4.79 4.33
C SER A 41 -0.81 5.45 3.76
N THR A 42 -0.34 5.03 2.58
CA THR A 42 0.81 5.65 1.92
C THR A 42 0.48 7.09 1.50
N ALA A 43 -0.73 7.34 0.99
CA ALA A 43 -1.17 8.70 0.66
C ALA A 43 -1.12 9.62 1.88
N GLN A 44 -1.72 9.17 3.00
CA GLN A 44 -1.77 9.93 4.24
C GLN A 44 -0.39 10.16 4.84
N ALA A 45 0.48 9.14 4.84
CA ALA A 45 1.84 9.27 5.33
C ALA A 45 2.67 10.25 4.49
N CYS A 46 2.48 10.27 3.16
CA CYS A 46 3.11 11.27 2.28
C CYS A 46 2.61 12.69 2.60
N GLU A 47 1.31 12.87 2.77
CA GLU A 47 0.71 14.19 3.08
C GLU A 47 1.14 14.71 4.45
N ALA A 48 1.27 13.82 5.43
CA ALA A 48 1.69 14.14 6.78
C ALA A 48 3.23 14.22 6.96
N GLY A 49 4.01 13.97 5.90
CA GLY A 49 5.48 13.96 5.98
C GLY A 49 6.07 12.88 6.90
N GLN A 50 5.35 11.77 7.10
CA GLN A 50 5.75 10.68 7.99
C GLN A 50 6.71 9.70 7.29
N TRP A 51 7.91 10.17 6.96
CA TRP A 51 8.90 9.43 6.16
C TRP A 51 9.30 8.08 6.75
N GLY A 52 9.46 8.00 8.08
CA GLY A 52 9.78 6.75 8.76
C GLY A 52 8.71 5.68 8.57
N TRP A 53 7.44 6.09 8.55
CA TRP A 53 6.28 5.20 8.38
C TRP A 53 6.18 4.66 6.94
N LEU A 54 6.55 5.47 5.93
CA LEU A 54 6.53 5.03 4.52
C LEU A 54 7.39 3.80 4.27
N SER A 55 8.56 3.71 4.93
CA SER A 55 9.45 2.56 4.80
C SER A 55 8.79 1.25 5.27
N GLU A 56 7.92 1.32 6.28
CA GLU A 56 7.21 0.16 6.80
C GLU A 56 6.03 -0.22 5.92
N LEU A 57 5.29 0.78 5.40
CA LEU A 57 4.22 0.55 4.42
C LEU A 57 4.75 -0.10 3.15
N ASP A 58 5.94 0.28 2.68
CA ASP A 58 6.58 -0.33 1.51
C ASP A 58 6.91 -1.82 1.73
N LYS A 59 7.37 -2.20 2.92
CA LYS A 59 7.59 -3.62 3.24
C LYS A 59 6.27 -4.39 3.22
N GLN A 60 5.20 -3.82 3.77
CA GLN A 60 3.88 -4.45 3.77
C GLN A 60 3.31 -4.56 2.35
N LEU A 61 3.53 -3.54 1.52
CA LEU A 61 3.16 -3.57 0.10
C LEU A 61 3.91 -4.68 -0.64
N LYS A 62 5.23 -4.79 -0.43
CA LYS A 62 6.03 -5.85 -1.04
C LYS A 62 5.49 -7.23 -0.69
N LYS A 63 5.17 -7.47 0.58
CA LYS A 63 4.55 -8.74 1.04
C LYS A 63 3.20 -8.98 0.37
N ALA A 64 2.33 -7.97 0.29
CA ALA A 64 1.02 -8.11 -0.36
C ALA A 64 1.16 -8.41 -1.87
N LEU A 65 2.17 -7.85 -2.54
CA LEU A 65 2.46 -8.15 -3.95
C LEU A 65 3.06 -9.56 -4.14
N GLU A 66 3.88 -10.02 -3.22
CA GLU A 66 4.39 -11.41 -3.19
C GLU A 66 3.26 -12.41 -2.99
N GLU A 67 2.32 -12.12 -2.09
CA GLU A 67 1.09 -12.90 -1.89
C GLU A 67 0.20 -12.92 -3.15
N LEU A 68 0.19 -11.83 -3.92
CA LEU A 68 -0.59 -11.72 -5.16
C LEU A 68 0.06 -12.43 -6.36
N ALA A 69 1.39 -12.53 -6.37
CA ALA A 69 2.17 -13.07 -7.48
C ALA A 69 1.67 -14.41 -8.05
N PRO A 70 1.35 -15.45 -7.24
CA PRO A 70 0.89 -16.74 -7.76
C PRO A 70 -0.46 -16.65 -8.50
N TYR A 71 -1.27 -15.65 -8.19
CA TYR A 71 -2.60 -15.47 -8.78
C TYR A 71 -2.60 -14.59 -10.04
N ARG A 72 -1.43 -14.12 -10.51
CA ARG A 72 -1.32 -13.18 -11.64
C ARG A 72 -2.09 -13.62 -12.89
N HIS A 73 -2.08 -14.91 -13.20
CA HIS A 73 -2.77 -15.48 -14.35
C HIS A 73 -4.29 -15.55 -14.17
N GLN A 74 -4.77 -15.54 -12.93
CA GLN A 74 -6.18 -15.66 -12.56
C GLN A 74 -6.88 -14.29 -12.45
N LEU A 75 -6.11 -13.19 -12.52
CA LEU A 75 -6.65 -11.84 -12.43
C LEU A 75 -7.52 -11.51 -13.64
N ASN A 76 -8.76 -11.08 -13.37
CA ASN A 76 -9.66 -10.57 -14.40
C ASN A 76 -9.29 -9.15 -14.86
N ALA A 77 -9.90 -8.68 -15.95
CA ALA A 77 -9.60 -7.37 -16.53
C ALA A 77 -9.78 -6.22 -15.53
N ARG A 78 -10.86 -6.24 -14.74
CA ARG A 78 -11.13 -5.20 -13.73
C ARG A 78 -10.07 -5.16 -12.62
N GLN A 79 -9.63 -6.32 -12.15
CA GLN A 79 -8.57 -6.44 -11.14
C GLN A 79 -7.23 -5.92 -11.67
N ARG A 80 -6.91 -6.22 -12.95
CA ARG A 80 -5.70 -5.69 -13.61
C ARG A 80 -5.76 -4.16 -13.74
N ASP A 81 -6.92 -3.62 -14.13
CA ASP A 81 -7.13 -2.17 -14.23
C ASP A 81 -6.96 -1.47 -12.87
N LEU A 82 -7.48 -2.07 -11.79
CA LEU A 82 -7.29 -1.58 -10.43
C LEU A 82 -5.81 -1.58 -10.01
N LEU A 83 -5.06 -2.65 -10.30
CA LEU A 83 -3.63 -2.71 -9.99
C LEU A 83 -2.83 -1.69 -10.80
N GLN A 84 -3.23 -1.43 -12.05
CA GLN A 84 -2.59 -0.41 -12.86
C GLN A 84 -2.79 1.00 -12.26
N ARG A 85 -4.03 1.34 -11.88
CA ARG A 85 -4.33 2.60 -11.19
C ARG A 85 -3.58 2.73 -9.87
N PHE A 86 -3.50 1.64 -9.11
CA PHE A 86 -2.70 1.58 -7.89
C PHE A 86 -1.24 1.94 -8.18
N ALA A 87 -0.63 1.33 -9.20
CA ALA A 87 0.76 1.57 -9.57
C ALA A 87 1.02 3.01 -10.02
N GLU A 88 0.09 3.60 -10.78
CA GLU A 88 0.16 5.01 -11.20
C GLU A 88 0.12 5.95 -10.00
N GLN A 89 -0.81 5.73 -9.06
CA GLN A 89 -0.93 6.55 -7.86
C GLN A 89 0.27 6.41 -6.93
N TYR A 90 0.77 5.18 -6.73
CA TYR A 90 1.96 4.93 -5.94
C TYR A 90 3.19 5.66 -6.51
N ARG A 91 3.40 5.62 -7.83
CA ARG A 91 4.48 6.39 -8.49
C ARG A 91 4.30 7.89 -8.31
N ALA A 92 3.08 8.40 -8.42
CA ALA A 92 2.81 9.82 -8.22
C ALA A 92 3.11 10.27 -6.78
N GLN A 93 2.76 9.45 -5.79
CA GLN A 93 3.09 9.69 -4.38
C GLN A 93 4.60 9.72 -4.17
N TRP A 94 5.33 8.72 -4.66
CA TRP A 94 6.79 8.67 -4.53
C TRP A 94 7.52 9.79 -5.25
N SER A 95 6.99 10.27 -6.37
CA SER A 95 7.51 11.48 -7.03
C SER A 95 7.44 12.70 -6.11
N ARG A 96 6.31 12.87 -5.39
CA ARG A 96 6.16 13.96 -4.40
C ARG A 96 7.13 13.81 -3.23
N VAL A 97 7.29 12.59 -2.71
CA VAL A 97 8.27 12.30 -1.65
C VAL A 97 9.68 12.68 -2.10
N ARG A 98 10.06 12.32 -3.34
CA ARG A 98 11.37 12.64 -3.89
C ARG A 98 11.60 14.16 -3.98
N LEU A 99 10.63 14.90 -4.51
CA LEU A 99 10.72 16.37 -4.58
C LEU A 99 10.84 17.02 -3.20
N GLN A 100 10.14 16.49 -2.19
CA GLN A 100 10.27 16.99 -0.82
C GLN A 100 11.62 16.65 -0.20
N ALA A 101 12.17 15.46 -0.47
CA ALA A 101 13.52 15.11 -0.04
C ALA A 101 14.58 16.03 -0.67
N GLU A 102 14.48 16.33 -1.98
CA GLU A 102 15.35 17.27 -2.68
C GLU A 102 15.27 18.69 -2.08
N ALA A 103 14.07 19.14 -1.71
CA ALA A 103 13.87 20.43 -1.07
C ALA A 103 14.48 20.49 0.35
N LEU A 104 14.33 19.42 1.14
CA LEU A 104 14.93 19.33 2.48
C LEU A 104 16.47 19.30 2.41
N ASP A 105 17.04 18.61 1.43
CA ASP A 105 18.49 18.57 1.24
C ASP A 105 19.05 19.95 0.90
N SER A 106 18.35 20.69 0.02
CA SER A 106 18.69 22.08 -0.31
C SER A 106 18.63 23.00 0.92
N GLN A 107 17.64 22.81 1.79
CA GLN A 107 17.53 23.57 3.05
C GLN A 107 18.65 23.21 4.03
N LEU A 108 19.03 21.93 4.13
CA LEU A 108 20.15 21.50 4.96
C LEU A 108 21.47 22.11 4.51
N ASP A 109 21.71 22.18 3.20
CA ASP A 109 22.92 22.82 2.67
C ASP A 109 22.96 24.32 2.93
N GLN A 110 21.82 25.01 2.81
CA GLN A 110 21.72 26.42 3.21
C GLN A 110 22.02 26.62 4.70
N LEU A 111 21.48 25.77 5.57
CA LEU A 111 21.74 25.83 7.01
C LEU A 111 23.22 25.57 7.34
N ARG A 112 23.87 24.63 6.64
CA ARG A 112 25.32 24.37 6.79
C ARG A 112 26.14 25.59 6.38
N GLN A 113 25.81 26.23 5.26
CA GLN A 113 26.49 27.45 4.79
C GLN A 113 26.30 28.61 5.78
N GLN A 114 25.07 28.80 6.29
CA GLN A 114 24.80 29.80 7.32
C GLN A 114 25.63 29.56 8.58
N HIS A 115 25.66 28.31 9.06
CA HIS A 115 26.44 27.95 10.23
C HIS A 115 27.94 28.23 10.04
N GLN A 116 28.50 27.89 8.87
CA GLN A 116 29.89 28.22 8.54
C GLN A 116 30.13 29.73 8.50
N GLY A 117 29.19 30.50 7.94
CA GLY A 117 29.26 31.97 7.94
C GLY A 117 29.23 32.56 9.35
N THR A 118 28.38 32.03 10.24
CA THR A 118 28.34 32.41 11.65
C THR A 118 29.67 32.12 12.34
N LEU A 119 30.23 30.92 12.15
CA LEU A 119 31.54 30.57 12.72
C LEU A 119 32.66 31.49 12.22
N ALA A 120 32.65 31.86 10.94
CA ALA A 120 33.63 32.79 10.38
C ALA A 120 33.48 34.19 10.99
N TYR A 121 32.24 34.66 11.18
CA TYR A 121 31.96 35.94 11.82
C TYR A 121 32.42 35.96 13.28
N ASP A 122 32.08 34.91 14.05
CA ASP A 122 32.49 34.78 15.45
C ASP A 122 34.01 34.80 15.59
N TRP A 123 34.72 34.15 14.66
CA TRP A 123 36.19 34.13 14.65
C TRP A 123 36.80 35.50 14.34
N VAL A 124 36.22 36.26 13.39
CA VAL A 124 36.67 37.63 13.09
C VAL A 124 36.41 38.56 14.27
N SER A 125 35.24 38.46 14.91
CA SER A 125 34.92 39.27 16.09
C SER A 125 35.91 39.04 17.23
N GLN A 126 36.33 37.79 17.46
CA GLN A 126 37.33 37.46 18.49
C GLN A 126 38.69 38.10 18.22
N LEU A 127 39.09 38.24 16.95
CA LEU A 127 40.34 38.92 16.58
C LEU A 127 40.26 40.44 16.74
N GLU A 128 39.08 41.04 16.53
CA GLU A 128 38.85 42.48 16.74
C GLU A 128 38.83 42.82 18.24
N ASP A 129 38.35 41.92 19.10
CA ASP A 129 38.34 42.11 20.56
C ASP A 129 39.73 41.96 21.21
N GLU A 130 40.68 41.28 20.54
CA GLU A 130 42.07 41.09 21.02
C GLU A 130 43.04 42.20 20.59
N ALA A 131 42.63 43.07 19.66
CA ALA A 131 43.46 44.15 19.08
C ALA A 131 43.29 45.51 19.79
#